data_AF-A0A261D661-F1
#
_entry.id   AF-A0A261D661-F1
#
_cell.length_a   1.000
_cell.length_b   1.000
_cell.length_c   1.000
_cell.angle_alpha   90.00
_cell.angle_beta   90.00
_cell.angle_gamma   90.00
#
_symmetry.space_group_name_H-M   'P 1'
#
loop_
_entity.id
_entity.type
_entity.pdbx_description
1 polymer ?
#
loop_
_entity_poly.entity_id
_entity_poly.type
_entity_poly.pdbx_seq_one_letter_code
_entity_poly.pdbx_strand_id
1 'polypeptide(L)'
;MSDQMSTVMGALMFDSTDVSPRTFRHRTESAQRRLCLRLNRRPLLTPCATSVASTTGWHSLYNPLHRSAYSSIDGPALPTMKRWNLLPEPSSRPERHNAQVVVFGSINADTSVFVNRLPGPGQTVHATRLHRDIGGKGANQACAASFAGADTVMVGNVGNDNDATRARNALWNAGVDETSVRNVDAPTGTAFITVDFEGENTIVVAAGANALMTAERAQDVRGAGAVVLQLEIPIDAVLAAARASTGITILNAAPAVELSAALLDAIDVLVVNETELDVVSRPFVSGGSTVHKARSVIGPSIVVVTLGAEGALFVQGDSHTAVPAPSVAPVDTTGAGDCFVGTLAAHLVAGHPIEDSVGHAVAAASETTLFEGARGYLSQRVVD
;
A
#
# COMPACT_ATOMS: atom_id res chain seq x y z
N MET A 1 21.78 54.31 55.17
CA MET A 1 21.98 54.29 53.71
C MET A 1 22.02 52.82 53.33
N SER A 2 21.03 52.18 52.74
CA SER A 2 19.71 52.55 52.17
C SER A 2 19.51 51.46 51.12
N ASP A 3 18.40 50.80 50.90
CA ASP A 3 17.07 50.73 51.53
C ASP A 3 16.53 49.40 50.97
N GLN A 4 16.12 48.47 51.84
CA GLN A 4 14.72 48.15 52.18
C GLN A 4 13.91 47.58 50.99
N MET A 5 13.56 46.28 51.03
CA MET A 5 12.41 45.70 51.77
C MET A 5 11.08 46.24 51.21
N SER A 6 9.99 45.50 51.00
CA SER A 6 9.38 44.42 51.79
C SER A 6 8.10 43.99 51.05
N THR A 7 7.75 42.69 50.94
CA THR A 7 6.67 41.99 51.71
C THR A 7 5.26 42.31 51.13
N VAL A 8 4.27 41.41 51.00
CA VAL A 8 3.66 40.55 52.02
C VAL A 8 2.79 39.44 51.36
N MET A 9 2.79 38.31 52.07
CA MET A 9 2.07 37.04 51.98
C MET A 9 0.60 37.18 52.39
N GLY A 10 -0.34 36.44 51.77
CA GLY A 10 -1.74 36.44 52.20
C GLY A 10 -2.51 35.21 51.72
N ALA A 11 -2.60 34.20 52.59
CA ALA A 11 -3.49 33.05 52.46
C ALA A 11 -4.94 33.45 52.67
N LEU A 12 -5.88 32.80 51.96
CA LEU A 12 -7.26 32.62 52.42
C LEU A 12 -7.80 31.29 51.83
N MET A 13 -7.99 30.32 52.73
CA MET A 13 -8.96 29.25 52.57
C MET A 13 -10.37 29.84 52.57
N PHE A 14 -11.26 29.31 51.74
CA PHE A 14 -12.64 29.04 52.14
C PHE A 14 -13.18 27.81 51.39
N ASP A 15 -13.70 26.91 52.20
CA ASP A 15 -14.37 25.65 51.93
C ASP A 15 -15.87 25.87 51.61
N SER A 16 -16.52 24.81 51.13
CA SER A 16 -17.96 24.54 51.10
C SER A 16 -18.73 25.21 49.93
N THR A 17 -19.62 24.58 49.16
CA THR A 17 -20.51 23.44 49.40
C THR A 17 -20.99 22.84 48.06
N ASP A 18 -20.99 21.50 47.98
CA ASP A 18 -22.16 20.66 47.68
C ASP A 18 -23.09 21.00 46.48
N VAL A 19 -22.98 20.26 45.37
CA VAL A 19 -24.14 19.86 44.55
C VAL A 19 -23.94 18.43 44.02
N SER A 20 -24.66 17.49 44.64
CA SER A 20 -24.80 16.09 44.24
C SER A 20 -25.37 15.86 42.81
N PRO A 21 -25.11 14.70 42.19
CA PRO A 21 -25.68 14.32 40.90
C PRO A 21 -27.09 13.70 41.08
N ARG A 22 -28.11 14.30 40.46
CA ARG A 22 -29.45 13.69 40.39
C ARG A 22 -29.58 12.78 39.18
N THR A 23 -29.68 11.50 39.50
CA THR A 23 -30.34 10.41 38.77
C THR A 23 -31.63 10.82 38.05
N PHE A 24 -31.83 10.33 36.82
CA PHE A 24 -33.16 9.99 36.31
C PHE A 24 -33.10 8.71 35.45
N ARG A 25 -33.72 7.64 35.99
CA ARG A 25 -34.06 6.40 35.28
C ARG A 25 -35.45 6.55 34.64
N HIS A 26 -35.60 5.93 33.46
CA HIS A 26 -36.79 5.28 32.87
C HIS A 26 -38.18 5.96 32.88
N ARG A 27 -38.70 6.20 31.67
CA ARG A 27 -40.07 5.83 31.17
C ARG A 27 -39.97 5.65 29.64
N THR A 28 -39.90 4.44 29.09
CA THR A 28 -40.99 3.57 28.60
C THR A 28 -42.14 4.25 27.85
N GLU A 29 -42.23 3.84 26.58
CA GLU A 29 -43.44 3.63 25.75
C GLU A 29 -44.20 4.82 25.14
N SER A 30 -44.51 4.61 23.85
CA SER A 30 -45.69 5.04 23.09
C SER A 30 -45.68 6.40 22.34
N ALA A 31 -45.24 6.38 21.07
CA ALA A 31 -45.82 7.23 20.00
C ALA A 31 -45.35 6.84 18.57
N GLN A 32 -45.64 5.62 18.10
CA GLN A 32 -45.64 5.31 16.65
C GLN A 32 -46.86 4.45 16.30
N ARG A 33 -48.02 5.10 16.18
CA ARG A 33 -49.19 4.60 15.44
C ARG A 33 -50.04 5.78 14.96
N ARG A 34 -50.07 5.96 13.64
CA ARG A 34 -51.22 6.35 12.77
C ARG A 34 -50.79 7.33 11.67
N LEU A 35 -50.62 6.83 10.43
CA LEU A 35 -51.40 7.32 9.28
C LEU A 35 -51.29 6.36 8.07
N CYS A 36 -52.26 5.46 7.95
CA CYS A 36 -52.69 4.83 6.69
C CYS A 36 -54.21 4.74 6.73
N LEU A 37 -54.85 4.80 5.54
CA LEU A 37 -56.29 4.74 5.19
C LEU A 37 -56.94 6.13 5.02
N ARG A 38 -57.65 6.48 3.93
CA ARG A 38 -58.43 5.80 2.85
C ARG A 38 -58.52 6.79 1.65
N LEU A 39 -58.87 6.46 0.41
CA LEU A 39 -60.01 5.71 -0.19
C LEU A 39 -59.59 5.27 -1.62
N ASN A 40 -59.69 4.04 -2.12
CA ASN A 40 -60.80 3.07 -2.29
C ASN A 40 -61.79 3.49 -3.42
N ARG A 41 -61.82 2.84 -4.60
CA ARG A 41 -62.76 1.78 -5.09
C ARG A 41 -62.64 1.74 -6.65
N ARG A 42 -62.87 0.69 -7.46
CA ARG A 42 -63.31 -0.72 -7.39
C ARG A 42 -63.07 -1.40 -8.79
N PRO A 43 -63.24 -2.74 -8.93
CA PRO A 43 -62.69 -3.60 -10.00
C PRO A 43 -63.73 -4.14 -11.01
N LEU A 44 -63.27 -4.83 -12.06
CA LEU A 44 -64.03 -5.85 -12.83
C LEU A 44 -63.11 -7.00 -13.33
N LEU A 45 -63.72 -8.15 -13.56
CA LEU A 45 -63.22 -9.54 -13.51
C LEU A 45 -62.99 -10.20 -14.90
N THR A 46 -61.88 -10.95 -15.03
CA THR A 46 -61.70 -12.30 -15.68
C THR A 46 -61.96 -12.48 -17.22
N PRO A 47 -61.67 -13.65 -17.84
CA PRO A 47 -60.35 -14.13 -18.30
C PRO A 47 -60.38 -14.71 -19.75
N CYS A 48 -59.23 -14.94 -20.42
CA CYS A 48 -59.09 -16.09 -21.35
C CYS A 48 -57.63 -16.34 -21.79
N ALA A 49 -57.35 -17.61 -22.05
CA ALA A 49 -56.07 -18.23 -22.34
C ALA A 49 -55.56 -18.01 -23.78
N THR A 50 -54.26 -18.19 -24.04
CA THR A 50 -53.71 -19.30 -24.84
C THR A 50 -52.19 -19.21 -25.10
N SER A 51 -51.61 -20.42 -25.18
CA SER A 51 -50.42 -20.88 -25.93
C SER A 51 -49.00 -20.51 -25.50
N VAL A 52 -48.38 -21.54 -24.92
CA VAL A 52 -47.00 -22.01 -25.02
C VAL A 52 -46.46 -22.00 -26.47
N ALA A 53 -45.21 -21.56 -26.65
CA ALA A 53 -44.29 -22.12 -27.63
C ALA A 53 -42.83 -21.76 -27.29
N SER A 54 -42.04 -22.81 -27.04
CA SER A 54 -40.59 -22.88 -27.01
C SER A 54 -39.98 -22.80 -28.42
N THR A 55 -38.78 -22.23 -28.56
CA THR A 55 -37.81 -22.71 -29.57
C THR A 55 -36.37 -22.36 -29.20
N THR A 56 -35.57 -23.42 -29.18
CA THR A 56 -34.11 -23.51 -29.18
C THR A 56 -33.47 -23.05 -30.50
N GLY A 57 -32.26 -22.50 -30.39
CA GLY A 57 -31.10 -22.86 -31.23
C GLY A 57 -30.82 -22.00 -32.45
N TRP A 58 -29.64 -21.37 -32.50
CA TRP A 58 -28.84 -21.22 -33.73
C TRP A 58 -27.35 -21.23 -33.40
N HIS A 59 -26.65 -22.21 -34.00
CA HIS A 59 -25.21 -22.36 -34.07
C HIS A 59 -24.59 -21.46 -35.16
N SER A 60 -23.30 -21.15 -34.97
CA SER A 60 -22.23 -21.14 -35.97
C SER A 60 -22.53 -20.62 -37.37
N LEU A 61 -21.93 -19.47 -37.72
CA LEU A 61 -21.45 -19.20 -39.08
C LEU A 61 -20.10 -18.46 -39.04
N TYR A 62 -19.03 -19.25 -39.11
CA TYR A 62 -17.72 -18.88 -39.61
C TYR A 62 -17.84 -18.64 -41.13
N ASN A 63 -17.29 -17.54 -41.67
CA ASN A 63 -17.01 -17.43 -43.10
C ASN A 63 -15.57 -16.89 -43.30
N PRO A 64 -14.67 -17.63 -43.97
CA PRO A 64 -13.26 -17.32 -44.06
C PRO A 64 -12.88 -16.72 -45.43
N LEU A 65 -12.73 -15.40 -45.54
CA LEU A 65 -12.09 -14.80 -46.72
C LEU A 65 -11.41 -13.49 -46.31
N HIS A 66 -10.10 -13.55 -46.06
CA HIS A 66 -9.08 -12.57 -46.48
C HIS A 66 -7.73 -12.97 -45.86
N ARG A 67 -7.07 -13.92 -46.52
CA ARG A 67 -5.63 -14.16 -46.40
C ARG A 67 -5.01 -13.70 -47.72
N SER A 68 -4.23 -12.63 -47.70
CA SER A 68 -3.01 -12.50 -48.51
C SER A 68 -2.31 -11.17 -48.20
N ALA A 69 -0.98 -11.25 -48.18
CA ALA A 69 0.02 -10.18 -48.18
C ALA A 69 0.33 -9.53 -46.82
N TYR A 70 1.27 -10.12 -46.08
CA TYR A 70 2.60 -9.54 -45.91
C TYR A 70 3.60 -10.65 -45.55
N SER A 71 4.61 -10.78 -46.38
CA SER A 71 5.74 -11.70 -46.26
C SER A 71 6.84 -11.12 -45.37
N SER A 72 7.44 -12.00 -44.56
CA SER A 72 8.86 -12.03 -44.18
C SER A 72 9.51 -10.74 -43.64
N ILE A 73 9.58 -10.63 -42.31
CA ILE A 73 10.74 -10.04 -41.63
C ILE A 73 11.13 -11.01 -40.51
N ASP A 74 12.27 -11.69 -40.69
CA ASP A 74 12.92 -12.48 -39.65
C ASP A 74 13.53 -11.55 -38.60
N GLY A 75 12.97 -11.56 -37.40
CA GLY A 75 13.53 -10.95 -36.18
C GLY A 75 13.80 -12.04 -35.13
N PRO A 76 14.80 -11.86 -34.25
CA PRO A 76 15.20 -12.92 -33.31
C PRO A 76 14.06 -13.25 -32.36
N ALA A 77 13.83 -14.56 -32.16
CA ALA A 77 12.81 -15.09 -31.27
C ALA A 77 13.04 -14.61 -29.82
N LEU A 78 12.01 -14.00 -29.22
CA LEU A 78 11.96 -13.72 -27.79
C LEU A 78 12.03 -15.05 -27.00
N PRO A 79 12.78 -15.12 -25.89
CA PRO A 79 12.87 -16.33 -25.09
C PRO A 79 11.50 -16.65 -24.49
N THR A 80 11.06 -17.89 -24.69
CA THR A 80 9.82 -18.43 -24.15
C THR A 80 9.92 -18.50 -22.62
N MET A 81 9.08 -17.73 -21.92
CA MET A 81 8.95 -17.81 -20.45
C MET A 81 8.49 -19.21 -20.06
N LYS A 82 9.28 -19.89 -19.23
CA LYS A 82 8.87 -21.14 -18.58
C LYS A 82 7.72 -20.85 -17.62
N ARG A 83 6.64 -21.61 -17.77
CA ARG A 83 5.47 -21.63 -16.89
C ARG A 83 5.89 -22.14 -15.50
N TRP A 84 5.76 -21.29 -14.48
CA TRP A 84 6.11 -21.59 -13.09
C TRP A 84 4.95 -22.33 -12.41
N ASN A 85 5.00 -23.66 -12.41
CA ASN A 85 4.18 -24.48 -11.53
C ASN A 85 5.04 -24.95 -10.36
N LEU A 86 4.59 -24.67 -9.13
CA LEU A 86 4.62 -25.52 -7.91
C LEU A 86 4.47 -24.61 -6.68
N LEU A 87 3.29 -24.63 -6.05
CA LEU A 87 3.09 -24.12 -4.69
C LEU A 87 3.47 -25.21 -3.67
N PRO A 88 4.19 -24.91 -2.57
CA PRO A 88 4.40 -25.85 -1.48
C PRO A 88 3.16 -25.94 -0.55
N GLU A 89 2.87 -27.15 -0.07
CA GLU A 89 1.81 -27.44 0.90
C GLU A 89 2.12 -26.83 2.30
N PRO A 90 1.10 -26.38 3.06
CA PRO A 90 1.30 -25.76 4.37
C PRO A 90 1.66 -26.83 5.41
N SER A 91 2.92 -26.84 5.86
CA SER A 91 3.37 -27.67 6.98
C SER A 91 3.82 -26.80 8.17
N SER A 92 3.71 -27.39 9.36
CA SER A 92 3.97 -26.82 10.69
C SER A 92 5.16 -25.86 10.77
N ARG A 93 4.93 -24.69 11.40
CA ARG A 93 5.84 -23.53 11.63
C ARG A 93 7.35 -23.84 11.54
N PRO A 94 8.09 -23.24 10.58
CA PRO A 94 9.54 -23.31 10.56
C PRO A 94 10.17 -22.22 11.45
N GLU A 95 11.38 -22.46 11.94
CA GLU A 95 12.30 -21.39 12.33
C GLU A 95 12.51 -20.46 11.12
N ARG A 96 12.46 -19.13 11.32
CA ARG A 96 12.57 -18.16 10.21
C ARG A 96 13.87 -18.42 9.44
N HIS A 97 13.74 -18.69 8.13
CA HIS A 97 14.86 -19.05 7.27
C HIS A 97 15.59 -17.81 6.75
N ASN A 98 16.91 -17.93 6.52
CA ASN A 98 17.74 -16.86 5.93
C ASN A 98 17.28 -16.37 4.54
N ALA A 99 16.30 -17.02 3.90
CA ALA A 99 15.74 -16.63 2.60
C ALA A 99 14.40 -15.86 2.70
N GLN A 100 13.93 -15.56 3.92
CA GLN A 100 12.64 -14.91 4.16
C GLN A 100 12.72 -13.38 4.02
N VAL A 101 11.73 -12.79 3.36
CA VAL A 101 11.48 -11.33 3.37
C VAL A 101 10.49 -11.01 4.48
N VAL A 102 10.88 -10.12 5.40
CA VAL A 102 9.96 -9.56 6.39
C VAL A 102 9.66 -8.12 6.02
N VAL A 103 8.39 -7.81 5.76
CA VAL A 103 7.94 -6.44 5.55
C VAL A 103 7.40 -5.88 6.85
N PHE A 104 7.98 -4.80 7.33
CA PHE A 104 7.60 -4.13 8.57
C PHE A 104 7.04 -2.76 8.24
N GLY A 105 5.71 -2.64 8.23
CA GLY A 105 5.10 -1.48 7.60
C GLY A 105 3.60 -1.34 7.76
N SER A 106 3.07 -0.42 6.96
CA SER A 106 1.67 0.00 6.98
C SER A 106 0.74 -1.01 6.30
N ILE A 107 -0.49 -1.07 6.81
CA ILE A 107 -1.61 -1.77 6.20
C ILE A 107 -2.79 -0.79 6.15
N ASN A 108 -3.31 -0.49 4.96
CA ASN A 108 -4.47 0.36 4.80
C ASN A 108 -5.63 -0.37 4.10
N ALA A 109 -6.85 0.10 4.32
CA ALA A 109 -7.99 -0.17 3.46
C ALA A 109 -8.39 1.13 2.76
N ASP A 110 -7.97 1.29 1.51
CA ASP A 110 -8.12 2.54 0.79
C ASP A 110 -9.49 2.65 0.15
N THR A 111 -10.01 3.87 0.10
CA THR A 111 -11.27 4.21 -0.52
C THR A 111 -11.04 5.25 -1.60
N SER A 112 -11.21 4.83 -2.85
CA SER A 112 -11.13 5.69 -4.02
C SER A 112 -12.52 6.15 -4.46
N VAL A 113 -12.72 7.45 -4.53
CA VAL A 113 -13.96 8.12 -4.94
C VAL A 113 -13.69 8.83 -6.25
N PHE A 114 -14.31 8.37 -7.32
CA PHE A 114 -14.20 8.99 -8.63
C PHE A 114 -15.29 10.05 -8.78
N VAL A 115 -14.91 11.22 -9.29
CA VAL A 115 -15.78 12.38 -9.47
C VAL A 115 -15.57 12.99 -10.86
N ASN A 116 -16.49 13.83 -11.32
CA ASN A 116 -16.26 14.59 -12.55
C ASN A 116 -15.26 15.74 -12.34
N ARG A 117 -15.16 16.29 -11.13
CA ARG A 117 -14.19 17.35 -10.84
C ARG A 117 -13.95 17.34 -9.35
N LEU A 118 -12.69 17.53 -8.95
CA LEU A 118 -12.33 17.69 -7.55
C LEU A 118 -13.12 18.87 -6.92
N PRO A 119 -13.73 18.68 -5.73
CA PRO A 119 -14.47 19.75 -5.08
C PRO A 119 -13.51 20.84 -4.57
N GLY A 120 -13.90 22.11 -4.76
CA GLY A 120 -13.28 23.23 -4.05
C GLY A 120 -13.80 23.35 -2.60
N PRO A 121 -13.19 24.21 -1.77
CA PRO A 121 -13.66 24.47 -0.41
C PRO A 121 -15.17 24.82 -0.37
N GLY A 122 -15.93 24.14 0.48
CA GLY A 122 -17.37 24.35 0.66
C GLY A 122 -18.28 23.74 -0.42
N GLN A 123 -17.72 23.10 -1.45
CA GLN A 123 -18.49 22.45 -2.50
C GLN A 123 -18.82 21.01 -2.16
N THR A 124 -19.97 20.53 -2.65
CA THR A 124 -20.36 19.11 -2.61
C THR A 124 -20.48 18.62 -4.04
N VAL A 125 -19.84 17.50 -4.35
CA VAL A 125 -19.89 16.86 -5.66
C VAL A 125 -20.42 15.43 -5.54
N HIS A 126 -21.11 14.94 -6.57
CA HIS A 126 -21.56 13.56 -6.62
C HIS A 126 -20.43 12.66 -7.15
N ALA A 127 -20.21 11.54 -6.46
CA ALA A 127 -19.32 10.49 -6.95
C ALA A 127 -19.94 9.79 -8.16
N THR A 128 -19.11 9.48 -9.15
CA THR A 128 -19.47 8.67 -10.32
C THR A 128 -19.20 7.19 -10.05
N ARG A 129 -18.18 6.87 -9.25
CA ARG A 129 -17.82 5.52 -8.85
C ARG A 129 -17.16 5.53 -7.48
N LEU A 130 -17.40 4.46 -6.73
CA LEU A 130 -16.71 4.17 -5.47
C LEU A 130 -15.95 2.86 -5.63
N HIS A 131 -14.69 2.84 -5.25
CA HIS A 131 -13.85 1.65 -5.22
C HIS A 131 -13.18 1.54 -3.85
N ARG A 132 -13.10 0.32 -3.32
CA ARG A 132 -12.42 0.05 -2.05
C ARG A 132 -11.49 -1.12 -2.25
N ASP A 133 -10.23 -0.92 -1.90
CA ASP A 133 -9.19 -1.95 -1.98
C ASP A 133 -8.35 -1.94 -0.70
N ILE A 134 -7.46 -2.90 -0.55
CA ILE A 134 -6.40 -2.87 0.46
C ILE A 134 -5.20 -2.17 -0.16
N GLY A 135 -4.61 -1.27 0.62
CA GLY A 135 -3.41 -0.53 0.28
C GLY A 135 -2.47 -0.46 1.46
N GLY A 136 -1.72 0.64 1.53
CA GLY A 136 -0.59 0.78 2.45
C GLY A 136 0.66 0.17 1.84
N LYS A 137 1.75 0.94 1.87
CA LYS A 137 3.02 0.57 1.23
C LYS A 137 3.55 -0.77 1.73
N GLY A 138 3.48 -1.00 3.05
CA GLY A 138 3.91 -2.27 3.63
C GLY A 138 3.16 -3.46 3.06
N ALA A 139 1.83 -3.42 3.06
CA ALA A 139 1.00 -4.48 2.49
C ALA A 139 1.25 -4.69 0.99
N ASN A 140 1.38 -3.61 0.20
CA ASN A 140 1.65 -3.70 -1.24
C ASN A 140 3.02 -4.33 -1.52
N GLN A 141 4.05 -3.93 -0.79
CA GLN A 141 5.42 -4.44 -0.93
C GLN A 141 5.52 -5.90 -0.48
N ALA A 142 4.78 -6.30 0.56
CA ALA A 142 4.70 -7.69 0.99
C ALA A 142 4.05 -8.59 -0.07
N CYS A 143 2.92 -8.14 -0.64
CA CYS A 143 2.28 -8.85 -1.74
C CYS A 143 3.21 -8.98 -2.96
N ALA A 144 3.95 -7.93 -3.30
CA ALA A 144 4.89 -7.95 -4.40
C ALA A 144 6.08 -8.90 -4.17
N ALA A 145 6.65 -8.91 -2.97
CA ALA A 145 7.73 -9.84 -2.61
C ALA A 145 7.27 -11.31 -2.70
N SER A 146 6.07 -11.60 -2.17
CA SER A 146 5.45 -12.93 -2.29
C SER A 146 5.20 -13.30 -3.75
N PHE A 147 4.67 -12.37 -4.54
CA PHE A 147 4.42 -12.59 -5.97
C PHE A 147 5.70 -12.88 -6.76
N ALA A 148 6.80 -12.21 -6.41
CA ALA A 148 8.13 -12.44 -6.94
C ALA A 148 8.78 -13.76 -6.44
N GLY A 149 8.09 -14.52 -5.59
CA GLY A 149 8.48 -15.87 -5.18
C GLY A 149 9.20 -15.97 -3.84
N ALA A 150 9.27 -14.89 -3.05
CA ALA A 150 9.87 -14.93 -1.72
C ALA A 150 8.89 -15.48 -0.66
N ASP A 151 9.41 -16.27 0.28
CA ASP A 151 8.72 -16.52 1.55
C ASP A 151 8.59 -15.19 2.31
N THR A 152 7.36 -14.71 2.49
CA THR A 152 7.11 -13.33 2.90
C THR A 152 6.23 -13.26 4.14
N VAL A 153 6.68 -12.52 5.14
CA VAL A 153 5.92 -12.24 6.37
C VAL A 153 5.60 -10.75 6.45
N MET A 154 4.34 -10.42 6.78
CA MET A 154 3.91 -9.07 7.09
C MET A 154 3.90 -8.83 8.60
N VAL A 155 4.66 -7.83 9.05
CA VAL A 155 4.64 -7.29 10.41
C VAL A 155 3.97 -5.92 10.37
N GLY A 156 2.79 -5.83 10.95
CA GLY A 156 1.99 -4.60 10.95
C GLY A 156 0.92 -4.59 12.01
N ASN A 157 0.12 -3.53 12.01
CA ASN A 157 -1.06 -3.38 12.85
C ASN A 157 -2.30 -3.13 12.00
N VAL A 158 -3.44 -3.66 12.43
CA VAL A 158 -4.77 -3.37 11.89
C VAL A 158 -5.74 -3.09 13.05
N GLY A 159 -6.90 -2.52 12.75
CA GLY A 159 -7.93 -2.27 13.76
C GLY A 159 -8.74 -3.51 14.13
N ASN A 160 -9.84 -3.32 14.84
CA ASN A 160 -10.85 -4.36 15.14
C ASN A 160 -12.09 -4.24 14.23
N ASP A 161 -11.94 -3.63 13.06
CA ASP A 161 -13.01 -3.35 12.11
C ASP A 161 -13.07 -4.37 10.95
N ASN A 162 -14.10 -4.24 10.11
CA ASN A 162 -14.26 -5.10 8.93
C ASN A 162 -13.10 -4.93 7.94
N ASP A 163 -12.48 -3.76 7.90
CA ASP A 163 -11.36 -3.47 7.02
C ASP A 163 -10.10 -4.24 7.44
N ALA A 164 -9.89 -4.48 8.74
CA ALA A 164 -8.85 -5.39 9.22
C ALA A 164 -9.02 -6.82 8.67
N THR A 165 -10.26 -7.32 8.63
CA THR A 165 -10.56 -8.66 8.09
C THR A 165 -10.27 -8.71 6.59
N ARG A 166 -10.68 -7.67 5.85
CA ARG A 166 -10.40 -7.56 4.40
C ARG A 166 -8.90 -7.51 4.13
N ALA A 167 -8.15 -6.75 4.92
CA ALA A 167 -6.70 -6.61 4.79
C ALA A 167 -5.98 -7.94 5.00
N ARG A 168 -6.30 -8.66 6.08
CA ARG A 168 -5.73 -9.99 6.36
C ARG A 168 -6.03 -11.00 5.26
N ASN A 169 -7.28 -11.06 4.81
CA ASN A 169 -7.65 -11.96 3.73
C ASN A 169 -6.91 -11.65 2.42
N ALA A 170 -6.68 -10.36 2.12
CA ALA A 170 -5.91 -9.97 0.94
C ALA A 170 -4.44 -10.37 1.02
N LEU A 171 -3.81 -10.22 2.20
CA LEU A 171 -2.44 -10.68 2.44
C LEU A 171 -2.34 -12.20 2.29
N TRP A 172 -3.25 -12.93 2.95
CA TRP A 172 -3.29 -14.39 2.90
C TRP A 172 -3.48 -14.91 1.47
N ASN A 173 -4.43 -14.33 0.70
CA ASN A 173 -4.65 -14.68 -0.71
C ASN A 173 -3.44 -14.39 -1.60
N ALA A 174 -2.60 -13.42 -1.22
CA ALA A 174 -1.35 -13.12 -1.91
C ALA A 174 -0.18 -14.03 -1.48
N GLY A 175 -0.42 -15.02 -0.61
CA GLY A 175 0.61 -15.92 -0.09
C GLY A 175 1.52 -15.30 0.98
N VAL A 176 1.12 -14.18 1.57
CA VAL A 176 1.88 -13.51 2.64
C VAL A 176 1.45 -14.05 3.99
N ASP A 177 2.42 -14.45 4.83
CA ASP A 177 2.17 -14.81 6.22
C ASP A 177 1.82 -13.56 7.05
N GLU A 178 0.56 -13.47 7.46
CA GLU A 178 0.00 -12.39 8.24
C GLU A 178 -0.08 -12.67 9.75
N THR A 179 0.56 -13.74 10.24
CA THR A 179 0.55 -14.14 11.67
C THR A 179 1.16 -13.07 12.58
N SER A 180 2.07 -12.25 12.04
CA SER A 180 2.70 -11.13 12.74
C SER A 180 1.94 -9.80 12.58
N VAL A 181 0.80 -9.79 11.89
CA VAL A 181 -0.13 -8.66 11.91
C VAL A 181 -0.92 -8.70 13.22
N ARG A 182 -0.96 -7.59 13.96
CA ARG A 182 -1.67 -7.49 15.26
C ARG A 182 -2.89 -6.59 15.15
N ASN A 183 -3.95 -6.95 15.88
CA ASN A 183 -5.08 -6.04 16.07
C ASN A 183 -4.77 -5.08 17.22
N VAL A 184 -5.10 -3.80 17.07
CA VAL A 184 -4.94 -2.76 18.08
C VAL A 184 -6.24 -1.98 18.27
N ASP A 185 -6.34 -1.25 19.38
CA ASP A 185 -7.51 -0.43 19.71
C ASP A 185 -7.51 0.91 18.94
N ALA A 186 -7.62 0.82 17.62
CA ALA A 186 -7.76 1.93 16.69
C ALA A 186 -8.45 1.42 15.40
N PRO A 187 -9.01 2.29 14.55
CA PRO A 187 -9.42 1.89 13.20
C PRO A 187 -8.22 1.43 12.36
N THR A 188 -8.44 0.53 11.40
CA THR A 188 -7.45 0.20 10.37
C THR A 188 -7.06 1.47 9.61
N GLY A 189 -5.79 1.55 9.18
CA GLY A 189 -5.34 2.68 8.36
C GLY A 189 -6.16 2.79 7.07
N THR A 190 -6.32 4.00 6.56
CA THR A 190 -7.14 4.26 5.37
C THR A 190 -6.59 5.48 4.64
N ALA A 191 -6.47 5.40 3.32
CA ALA A 191 -6.42 6.57 2.46
C ALA A 191 -7.78 6.85 1.83
N PHE A 192 -8.20 8.11 1.86
CA PHE A 192 -9.33 8.63 1.08
C PHE A 192 -8.76 9.31 -0.16
N ILE A 193 -8.98 8.68 -1.31
CA ILE A 193 -8.42 9.12 -2.59
C ILE A 193 -9.59 9.63 -3.41
N THR A 194 -9.62 10.92 -3.74
CA THR A 194 -10.60 11.46 -4.69
C THR A 194 -9.91 11.70 -6.02
N VAL A 195 -10.44 11.15 -7.10
CA VAL A 195 -9.85 11.25 -8.45
C VAL A 195 -10.87 11.86 -9.41
N ASP A 196 -10.48 12.84 -10.21
CA ASP A 196 -11.35 13.37 -11.27
C ASP A 196 -11.16 12.69 -12.64
N PHE A 197 -11.88 13.14 -13.68
CA PHE A 197 -11.79 12.52 -15.01
C PHE A 197 -10.47 12.80 -15.72
N GLU A 198 -9.71 13.82 -15.30
CA GLU A 198 -8.40 14.15 -15.86
C GLU A 198 -7.29 13.30 -15.19
N GLY A 199 -7.63 12.56 -14.12
CA GLY A 199 -6.71 11.73 -13.37
C GLY A 199 -6.02 12.48 -12.22
N GLU A 200 -6.33 13.77 -12.02
CA GLU A 200 -5.87 14.53 -10.87
C GLU A 200 -6.49 13.96 -9.59
N ASN A 201 -5.71 13.96 -8.50
CA ASN A 201 -6.15 13.36 -7.25
C ASN A 201 -5.85 14.21 -6.01
N THR A 202 -6.67 13.97 -4.99
CA THR A 202 -6.41 14.44 -3.62
C THR A 202 -6.44 13.23 -2.69
N ILE A 203 -5.44 13.13 -1.82
CA ILE A 203 -5.26 11.99 -0.93
C ILE A 203 -5.19 12.48 0.50
N VAL A 204 -6.07 11.94 1.34
CA VAL A 204 -6.02 12.14 2.79
C VAL A 204 -5.77 10.79 3.46
N VAL A 205 -4.66 10.68 4.17
CA VAL A 205 -4.31 9.44 4.88
C VAL A 205 -4.65 9.57 6.36
N ALA A 206 -5.45 8.64 6.86
CA ALA A 206 -5.67 8.41 8.28
C ALA A 206 -4.85 7.19 8.70
N ALA A 207 -3.74 7.42 9.41
CA ALA A 207 -2.81 6.35 9.78
C ALA A 207 -3.45 5.24 10.63
N GLY A 208 -4.42 5.57 11.49
CA GLY A 208 -5.15 4.59 12.30
C GLY A 208 -4.21 3.68 13.09
N ALA A 209 -4.43 2.38 13.00
CA ALA A 209 -3.63 1.32 13.62
C ALA A 209 -2.13 1.39 13.29
N ASN A 210 -1.75 1.92 12.11
CA ASN A 210 -0.35 2.08 11.72
C ASN A 210 0.40 3.06 12.62
N ALA A 211 -0.29 4.09 13.14
CA ALA A 211 0.29 5.05 14.09
C ALA A 211 0.64 4.43 15.46
N LEU A 212 0.08 3.24 15.76
CA LEU A 212 0.34 2.49 17.00
C LEU A 212 1.46 1.45 16.83
N MET A 213 2.19 1.47 15.70
CA MET A 213 3.38 0.63 15.54
C MET A 213 4.49 1.15 16.47
N THR A 214 5.01 0.29 17.34
CA THR A 214 5.99 0.66 18.37
C THR A 214 7.37 0.11 18.06
N ALA A 215 8.41 0.70 18.66
CA ALA A 215 9.78 0.17 18.61
C ALA A 215 9.90 -1.25 19.20
N GLU A 216 9.04 -1.61 20.16
CA GLU A 216 8.92 -2.97 20.69
C GLU A 216 8.34 -3.96 19.69
N ARG A 217 8.02 -3.59 18.44
CA ARG A 217 7.71 -4.56 17.39
C ARG A 217 8.97 -4.98 16.64
N ALA A 218 10.09 -4.27 16.80
CA ALA A 218 11.32 -4.51 16.06
C ALA A 218 11.93 -5.90 16.27
N GLN A 219 11.67 -6.60 17.38
CA GLN A 219 12.13 -7.99 17.51
C GLN A 219 11.47 -8.94 16.50
N ASP A 220 10.31 -8.57 15.94
CA ASP A 220 9.57 -9.41 15.00
C ASP A 220 10.27 -9.51 13.63
N VAL A 221 11.29 -8.68 13.36
CA VAL A 221 12.11 -8.74 12.12
C VAL A 221 13.43 -9.51 12.29
N ARG A 222 13.77 -9.95 13.51
CA ARG A 222 15.06 -10.61 13.78
C ARG A 222 15.17 -11.94 13.05
N GLY A 223 16.35 -12.21 12.49
CA GLY A 223 16.64 -13.45 11.76
C GLY A 223 16.06 -13.49 10.34
N ALA A 224 15.43 -12.41 9.87
CA ALA A 224 15.02 -12.28 8.47
C ALA A 224 16.24 -12.19 7.55
N GLY A 225 16.13 -12.75 6.35
CA GLY A 225 17.13 -12.60 5.29
C GLY A 225 17.14 -11.19 4.70
N ALA A 226 15.95 -10.60 4.54
CA ALA A 226 15.77 -9.20 4.19
C ALA A 226 14.62 -8.57 5.00
N VAL A 227 14.77 -7.30 5.35
CA VAL A 227 13.75 -6.48 6.02
C VAL A 227 13.40 -5.30 5.15
N VAL A 228 12.12 -5.15 4.81
CA VAL A 228 11.62 -4.03 4.02
C VAL A 228 10.87 -3.05 4.91
N LEU A 229 11.25 -1.78 4.85
CA LEU A 229 10.73 -0.68 5.67
C LEU A 229 10.19 0.45 4.78
N GLN A 230 9.19 1.18 5.29
CA GLN A 230 8.64 2.39 4.67
C GLN A 230 8.27 3.42 5.75
N LEU A 231 7.86 4.63 5.35
CA LEU A 231 7.66 5.77 6.27
C LEU A 231 6.18 6.09 6.56
N GLU A 232 5.29 5.11 6.40
CA GLU A 232 3.85 5.20 6.76
C GLU A 232 3.53 4.72 8.18
N ILE A 233 4.56 4.44 8.98
CA ILE A 233 4.51 4.10 10.40
C ILE A 233 5.45 5.03 11.18
N PRO A 234 5.34 5.15 12.52
CA PRO A 234 6.22 5.97 13.33
C PRO A 234 7.71 5.71 13.06
N ILE A 235 8.48 6.77 12.81
CA ILE A 235 9.89 6.68 12.42
C ILE A 235 10.76 5.99 13.48
N ASP A 236 10.41 6.11 14.77
CA ASP A 236 11.10 5.42 15.85
C ASP A 236 10.96 3.90 15.75
N ALA A 237 9.81 3.40 15.28
CA ALA A 237 9.60 1.98 15.02
C ALA A 237 10.40 1.51 13.80
N VAL A 238 10.47 2.34 12.76
CA VAL A 238 11.30 2.08 11.56
C VAL A 238 12.78 1.96 11.95
N LEU A 239 13.30 2.93 12.71
CA LEU A 239 14.69 2.92 13.17
C LEU A 239 14.99 1.72 14.09
N ALA A 240 14.06 1.38 14.97
CA ALA A 240 14.22 0.20 15.83
C ALA A 240 14.28 -1.10 15.01
N ALA A 241 13.41 -1.24 14.00
CA ALA A 241 13.40 -2.39 13.11
C ALA A 241 14.68 -2.47 12.26
N ALA A 242 15.15 -1.34 11.71
CA ALA A 242 16.41 -1.27 10.97
C ALA A 242 17.59 -1.75 11.82
N ARG A 243 17.69 -1.28 13.07
CA ARG A 243 18.74 -1.71 14.01
C ARG A 243 18.62 -3.16 14.50
N ALA A 244 17.41 -3.70 14.52
CA ALA A 244 17.16 -5.08 14.95
C ALA A 244 17.38 -6.09 13.83
N SER A 245 17.39 -5.63 12.57
CA SER A 245 17.66 -6.46 11.40
C SER A 245 19.07 -7.05 11.46
N THR A 246 19.18 -8.28 10.99
CA THR A 246 20.45 -9.00 10.83
C THR A 246 20.74 -9.36 9.37
N GLY A 247 19.77 -9.12 8.49
CA GLY A 247 19.85 -9.36 7.05
C GLY A 247 19.89 -8.04 6.28
N ILE A 248 19.62 -8.11 4.98
CA ILE A 248 19.61 -6.95 4.09
C ILE A 248 18.45 -6.02 4.49
N THR A 249 18.75 -4.79 4.88
CA THR A 249 17.76 -3.82 5.32
C THR A 249 17.49 -2.81 4.21
N ILE A 250 16.27 -2.83 3.69
CA ILE A 250 15.81 -2.03 2.56
C ILE A 250 14.81 -1.00 3.08
N LEU A 251 15.11 0.28 2.92
CA LEU A 251 14.18 1.36 3.23
C LEU A 251 13.68 2.01 1.94
N ASN A 252 12.38 1.92 1.68
CA ASN A 252 11.74 2.83 0.75
C ASN A 252 11.35 4.12 1.49
N ALA A 253 12.03 5.23 1.19
CA ALA A 253 11.82 6.51 1.89
C ALA A 253 10.60 7.28 1.36
N ALA A 254 9.45 6.62 1.43
CA ALA A 254 8.16 7.14 1.01
C ALA A 254 7.15 7.05 2.18
N PRO A 255 6.40 8.13 2.47
CA PRO A 255 6.45 9.46 1.83
C PRO A 255 7.73 10.24 2.15
N ALA A 256 8.04 11.24 1.31
CA ALA A 256 9.28 12.02 1.38
C ALA A 256 9.40 12.81 2.69
N VAL A 257 10.42 12.49 3.49
CA VAL A 257 10.79 13.21 4.72
C VAL A 257 12.31 13.25 4.84
N GLU A 258 12.84 14.21 5.60
CA GLU A 258 14.26 14.21 5.95
C GLU A 258 14.57 13.04 6.89
N LEU A 259 15.65 12.30 6.60
CA LEU A 259 16.06 11.13 7.37
C LEU A 259 17.22 11.49 8.31
N SER A 260 17.15 10.99 9.53
CA SER A 260 18.27 11.12 10.47
C SER A 260 19.48 10.29 10.00
N ALA A 261 20.69 10.76 10.28
CA ALA A 261 21.91 9.98 10.02
C ALA A 261 21.86 8.59 10.67
N ALA A 262 21.31 8.49 11.89
CA ALA A 262 21.16 7.23 12.60
C ALA A 262 20.28 6.19 11.88
N LEU A 263 19.32 6.63 11.06
CA LEU A 263 18.50 5.74 10.24
C LEU A 263 19.22 5.36 8.96
N LEU A 264 19.88 6.32 8.30
CA LEU A 264 20.68 6.05 7.09
C LEU A 264 21.83 5.07 7.38
N ASP A 265 22.48 5.19 8.53
CA ASP A 265 23.55 4.27 8.97
C ASP A 265 23.05 2.87 9.34
N ALA A 266 21.74 2.70 9.53
CA ALA A 266 21.13 1.43 9.96
C ALA A 266 20.53 0.62 8.79
N ILE A 267 20.67 1.10 7.55
CA ILE A 267 20.10 0.45 6.36
C ILE A 267 21.19 0.12 5.34
N ASP A 268 20.95 -0.90 4.52
CA ASP A 268 21.88 -1.31 3.47
C ASP A 268 21.51 -0.69 2.12
N VAL A 269 20.20 -0.64 1.83
CA VAL A 269 19.64 -0.18 0.56
C VAL A 269 18.60 0.90 0.81
N LEU A 270 18.81 2.08 0.26
CA LEU A 270 17.81 3.15 0.21
C LEU A 270 17.14 3.15 -1.16
N VAL A 271 15.81 3.11 -1.20
CA VAL A 271 15.01 3.24 -2.43
C VAL A 271 14.17 4.52 -2.37
N VAL A 272 14.37 5.38 -3.37
CA VAL A 272 13.68 6.68 -3.50
C VAL A 272 13.24 6.91 -4.93
N ASN A 273 12.21 7.72 -5.16
CA ASN A 273 12.01 8.39 -6.45
C ASN A 273 12.80 9.71 -6.51
N GLU A 274 12.69 10.44 -7.63
CA GLU A 274 13.40 11.71 -7.82
C GLU A 274 13.01 12.79 -6.80
N THR A 275 11.71 12.88 -6.46
CA THR A 275 11.20 13.86 -5.49
C THR A 275 11.63 13.52 -4.06
N GLU A 276 11.63 12.24 -3.72
CA GLU A 276 12.10 11.72 -2.43
C GLU A 276 13.62 11.89 -2.29
N LEU A 277 14.38 11.62 -3.35
CA LEU A 277 15.82 11.86 -3.39
C LEU A 277 16.13 13.34 -3.13
N ASP A 278 15.36 14.24 -3.73
CA ASP A 278 15.49 15.68 -3.53
C ASP A 278 15.22 16.13 -2.10
N VAL A 279 14.50 15.35 -1.29
CA VAL A 279 14.31 15.63 0.14
C VAL A 279 15.44 14.99 0.94
N VAL A 280 15.73 13.71 0.71
CA VAL A 280 16.72 12.95 1.46
C VAL A 280 18.14 13.50 1.26
N SER A 281 18.47 14.03 0.07
CA SER A 281 19.81 14.54 -0.22
C SER A 281 20.07 15.97 0.28
N ARG A 282 19.04 16.73 0.67
CA ARG A 282 19.16 18.16 1.08
C ARG A 282 20.22 18.41 2.15
N PRO A 283 20.35 17.58 3.20
CA PRO A 283 21.37 17.82 4.22
C PRO A 283 22.81 17.69 3.70
N PHE A 284 23.01 17.03 2.57
CA PHE A 284 24.33 16.69 2.03
C PHE A 284 24.73 17.55 0.83
N VAL A 285 23.75 17.95 0.01
CA VAL A 285 24.01 18.67 -1.24
C VAL A 285 22.86 19.57 -1.65
N SER A 286 23.20 20.72 -2.25
CA SER A 286 22.25 21.65 -2.86
C SER A 286 22.20 21.45 -4.37
N GLY A 287 21.24 20.64 -4.83
CA GLY A 287 21.00 20.42 -6.27
C GLY A 287 22.00 19.47 -6.93
N GLY A 288 22.07 19.51 -8.27
CA GLY A 288 22.90 18.63 -9.08
C GLY A 288 22.13 17.51 -9.78
N SER A 289 22.84 16.66 -10.52
CA SER A 289 22.25 15.51 -11.21
C SER A 289 21.76 14.44 -10.22
N THR A 290 20.86 13.56 -10.67
CA THR A 290 20.36 12.43 -9.88
C THR A 290 21.50 11.56 -9.32
N VAL A 291 22.51 11.25 -10.14
CA VAL A 291 23.70 10.51 -9.70
C VAL A 291 24.47 11.26 -8.60
N HIS A 292 24.62 12.58 -8.73
CA HIS A 292 25.34 13.38 -7.73
C HIS A 292 24.60 13.42 -6.40
N LYS A 293 23.26 13.62 -6.44
CA LYS A 293 22.41 13.58 -5.25
C LYS A 293 22.43 12.21 -4.59
N ALA A 294 22.26 11.13 -5.35
CA ALA A 294 22.30 9.77 -4.83
C ALA A 294 23.65 9.43 -4.17
N ARG A 295 24.78 9.80 -4.79
CA ARG A 295 26.13 9.64 -4.21
C ARG A 295 26.37 10.46 -2.95
N SER A 296 25.65 11.57 -2.77
CA SER A 296 25.82 12.43 -1.59
C SER A 296 25.20 11.85 -0.32
N VAL A 297 24.28 10.89 -0.45
CA VAL A 297 23.62 10.27 0.70
C VAL A 297 24.60 9.30 1.37
N ILE A 298 24.98 9.62 2.61
CA ILE A 298 25.91 8.83 3.42
C ILE A 298 25.11 7.89 4.32
N GLY A 299 25.59 6.65 4.49
CA GLY A 299 24.98 5.63 5.35
C GLY A 299 24.73 4.32 4.58
N PRO A 300 23.72 4.28 3.69
CA PRO A 300 23.43 3.08 2.90
C PRO A 300 24.57 2.72 1.95
N SER A 301 24.80 1.42 1.78
CA SER A 301 25.76 0.91 0.80
C SER A 301 25.29 1.08 -0.64
N ILE A 302 23.97 1.10 -0.85
CA ILE A 302 23.33 1.22 -2.16
C ILE A 302 22.18 2.24 -2.09
N VAL A 303 22.17 3.17 -3.03
CA VAL A 303 21.03 4.08 -3.24
C VAL A 303 20.41 3.79 -4.60
N VAL A 304 19.16 3.36 -4.62
CA VAL A 304 18.37 3.10 -5.82
C VAL A 304 17.37 4.25 -6.01
N VAL A 305 17.37 4.83 -7.20
CA VAL A 305 16.49 5.91 -7.62
C VAL A 305 15.58 5.40 -8.73
N THR A 306 14.28 5.34 -8.48
CA THR A 306 13.28 5.03 -9.53
C THR A 306 12.98 6.28 -10.36
N LEU A 307 12.99 6.14 -11.69
CA LEU A 307 12.87 7.21 -12.68
C LEU A 307 11.59 7.07 -13.53
N GLY A 308 10.55 6.43 -12.98
CA GLY A 308 9.29 6.19 -13.67
C GLY A 308 9.49 5.43 -14.99
N ALA A 309 9.05 6.02 -16.10
CA ALA A 309 9.14 5.42 -17.44
C ALA A 309 10.58 5.27 -17.97
N GLU A 310 11.58 5.89 -17.33
CA GLU A 310 12.98 5.73 -17.69
C GLU A 310 13.64 4.52 -16.99
N GLY A 311 12.95 3.89 -16.03
CA GLY A 311 13.45 2.74 -15.27
C GLY A 311 14.02 3.14 -13.93
N ALA A 312 15.26 2.74 -13.65
CA ALA A 312 15.92 3.02 -12.38
C ALA A 312 17.41 3.27 -12.56
N LEU A 313 17.99 3.95 -11.59
CA LEU A 313 19.43 4.16 -11.45
C LEU A 313 19.83 3.67 -10.07
N PHE A 314 20.95 2.97 -9.92
CA PHE A 314 21.52 2.75 -8.59
C PHE A 314 22.98 3.20 -8.51
N VAL A 315 23.37 3.60 -7.31
CA VAL A 315 24.72 4.01 -6.93
C VAL A 315 25.24 3.02 -5.88
N GLN A 316 26.47 2.55 -6.06
CA GLN A 316 27.19 1.73 -5.09
C GLN A 316 28.65 2.18 -5.06
N GLY A 317 29.08 2.77 -3.94
CA GLY A 317 30.39 3.43 -3.85
C GLY A 317 30.55 4.50 -4.95
N ASP A 318 31.67 4.43 -5.67
CA ASP A 318 31.97 5.36 -6.77
C ASP A 318 31.30 4.96 -8.11
N SER A 319 30.61 3.83 -8.18
CA SER A 319 29.98 3.33 -9.40
C SER A 319 28.48 3.66 -9.43
N HIS A 320 27.93 3.78 -10.64
CA HIS A 320 26.48 3.88 -10.85
C HIS A 320 26.09 3.13 -12.13
N THR A 321 24.87 2.59 -12.15
CA THR A 321 24.32 1.86 -13.30
C THR A 321 22.87 2.27 -13.51
N ALA A 322 22.54 2.61 -14.75
CA ALA A 322 21.17 2.87 -15.18
C ALA A 322 20.56 1.60 -15.78
N VAL A 323 19.34 1.28 -15.39
CA VAL A 323 18.56 0.12 -15.82
C VAL A 323 17.28 0.63 -16.50
N PRO A 324 17.18 0.55 -17.84
CA PRO A 324 16.06 1.12 -18.56
C PRO A 324 14.77 0.34 -18.33
N ALA A 325 13.63 1.04 -18.25
CA ALA A 325 12.32 0.41 -18.26
C ALA A 325 11.91 -0.09 -19.66
N PRO A 326 11.17 -1.21 -19.75
CA PRO A 326 10.42 -1.55 -20.94
C PRO A 326 9.46 -0.42 -21.34
N SER A 327 9.34 -0.18 -22.65
CA SER A 327 8.35 0.76 -23.18
C SER A 327 6.94 0.14 -23.12
N VAL A 328 6.08 0.74 -22.30
CA VAL A 328 4.69 0.31 -22.09
C VAL A 328 3.75 1.51 -22.14
N ALA A 329 2.48 1.29 -22.50
CA ALA A 329 1.43 2.28 -22.37
C ALA A 329 0.70 2.01 -21.04
N PRO A 330 0.94 2.81 -19.97
CA PRO A 330 0.40 2.53 -18.66
C PRO A 330 -1.12 2.76 -18.62
N VAL A 331 -1.82 1.86 -17.92
CA VAL A 331 -3.23 2.00 -17.54
C VAL A 331 -3.34 2.75 -16.22
N ASP A 332 -2.53 2.36 -15.23
CA ASP A 332 -2.48 2.97 -13.89
C ASP A 332 -1.08 2.75 -13.30
N THR A 333 -0.42 3.78 -12.80
CA THR A 333 0.94 3.67 -12.23
C THR A 333 0.94 3.43 -10.72
N THR A 334 -0.23 3.37 -10.11
CA THR A 334 -0.39 3.13 -8.67
C THR A 334 0.24 1.80 -8.26
N GLY A 335 1.03 1.80 -7.19
CA GLY A 335 1.66 0.59 -6.66
C GLY A 335 2.90 0.11 -7.43
N ALA A 336 3.26 0.71 -8.57
CA ALA A 336 4.45 0.32 -9.32
C ALA A 336 5.75 0.43 -8.49
N GLY A 337 5.88 1.50 -7.68
CA GLY A 337 7.01 1.65 -6.75
C GLY A 337 7.01 0.61 -5.62
N ASP A 338 5.84 0.25 -5.11
CA ASP A 338 5.74 -0.81 -4.10
C ASP A 338 6.07 -2.19 -4.70
N CYS A 339 5.64 -2.43 -5.95
CA CYS A 339 6.00 -3.63 -6.69
C CYS A 339 7.50 -3.74 -6.95
N PHE A 340 8.13 -2.62 -7.33
CA PHE A 340 9.57 -2.51 -7.48
C PHE A 340 10.28 -2.93 -6.18
N VAL A 341 9.91 -2.35 -5.05
CA VAL A 341 10.58 -2.59 -3.76
C VAL A 341 10.41 -4.03 -3.29
N GLY A 342 9.20 -4.59 -3.38
CA GLY A 342 8.94 -5.98 -3.01
C GLY A 342 9.72 -6.96 -3.89
N THR A 343 9.75 -6.73 -5.20
CA THR A 343 10.51 -7.55 -6.15
C THR A 343 12.01 -7.43 -5.91
N LEU A 344 12.52 -6.22 -5.68
CA LEU A 344 13.93 -5.98 -5.33
C LEU A 344 14.32 -6.79 -4.08
N ALA A 345 13.50 -6.75 -3.03
CA ALA A 345 13.76 -7.49 -1.80
C ALA A 345 13.78 -9.01 -2.02
N ALA A 346 12.84 -9.53 -2.79
CA ALA A 346 12.76 -10.96 -3.13
C ALA A 346 14.02 -11.44 -3.89
N HIS A 347 14.52 -10.64 -4.83
CA HIS A 347 15.71 -11.01 -5.60
C HIS A 347 17.01 -10.86 -4.79
N LEU A 348 17.12 -9.82 -3.96
CA LEU A 348 18.29 -9.62 -3.09
C LEU A 348 18.40 -10.72 -2.04
N VAL A 349 17.30 -11.11 -1.40
CA VAL A 349 17.33 -12.20 -0.40
C VAL A 349 17.65 -13.56 -1.02
N ALA A 350 17.31 -13.75 -2.31
CA ALA A 350 17.70 -14.93 -3.08
C ALA A 350 19.19 -14.93 -3.49
N GLY A 351 19.95 -13.89 -3.17
CA GLY A 351 21.38 -13.78 -3.44
C GLY A 351 21.73 -13.32 -4.85
N HIS A 352 20.78 -12.76 -5.59
CA HIS A 352 21.07 -12.18 -6.91
C HIS A 352 21.92 -10.90 -6.79
N PRO A 353 22.79 -10.60 -7.77
CA PRO A 353 23.48 -9.31 -7.85
C PRO A 353 22.49 -8.13 -7.87
N ILE A 354 22.95 -6.96 -7.40
CA ILE A 354 22.11 -5.74 -7.37
C ILE A 354 21.59 -5.35 -8.76
N GLU A 355 22.42 -5.44 -9.80
CA GLU A 355 22.04 -5.09 -11.17
C GLU A 355 20.89 -5.97 -11.67
N ASP A 356 21.01 -7.29 -11.49
CA ASP A 356 19.95 -8.24 -11.83
C ASP A 356 18.69 -7.98 -11.00
N SER A 357 18.84 -7.72 -9.70
CA SER A 357 17.71 -7.48 -8.80
C SER A 357 16.93 -6.21 -9.17
N VAL A 358 17.63 -5.13 -9.51
CA VAL A 358 17.02 -3.90 -10.04
C VAL A 358 16.38 -4.15 -11.40
N GLY A 359 17.01 -4.93 -12.29
CA GLY A 359 16.44 -5.32 -13.58
C GLY A 359 15.08 -6.01 -13.46
N HIS A 360 14.97 -7.00 -12.57
CA HIS A 360 13.70 -7.68 -12.31
C HIS A 360 12.67 -6.75 -11.67
N ALA A 361 13.10 -5.90 -10.73
CA ALA A 361 12.22 -4.92 -10.09
C ALA A 361 11.64 -3.89 -11.09
N VAL A 362 12.46 -3.39 -12.03
CA VAL A 362 12.00 -2.51 -13.11
C VAL A 362 10.96 -3.23 -13.98
N ALA A 363 11.24 -4.46 -14.42
CA ALA A 363 10.32 -5.21 -15.26
C ALA A 363 8.96 -5.47 -14.58
N ALA A 364 8.97 -5.92 -13.33
CA ALA A 364 7.75 -6.18 -12.55
C ALA A 364 6.95 -4.89 -12.28
N ALA A 365 7.63 -3.78 -11.99
CA ALA A 365 7.00 -2.48 -11.83
C ALA A 365 6.34 -2.00 -13.13
N SER A 366 7.01 -2.14 -14.27
CA SER A 366 6.44 -1.80 -15.59
C SER A 366 5.22 -2.64 -15.92
N GLU A 367 5.26 -3.95 -15.67
CA GLU A 367 4.11 -4.85 -15.89
C GLU A 367 2.92 -4.46 -15.00
N THR A 368 3.18 -4.09 -13.74
CA THR A 368 2.13 -3.63 -12.82
C THR A 368 1.35 -2.45 -13.39
N THR A 369 2.01 -1.57 -14.16
CA THR A 369 1.33 -0.41 -14.74
C THR A 369 0.27 -0.72 -15.79
N LEU A 370 0.22 -1.96 -16.28
CA LEU A 370 -0.74 -2.42 -17.29
C LEU A 370 -2.12 -2.75 -16.71
N PHE A 371 -2.28 -2.66 -15.39
CA PHE A 371 -3.50 -3.05 -14.68
C PHE A 371 -3.96 -1.92 -13.76
N GLU A 372 -5.28 -1.78 -13.58
CA GLU A 372 -5.84 -0.82 -12.62
C GLU A 372 -5.55 -1.22 -11.16
N GLY A 373 -5.23 -0.23 -10.33
CA GLY A 373 -5.06 -0.37 -8.88
C GLY A 373 -3.67 -0.88 -8.46
N ALA A 374 -3.30 -0.59 -7.21
CA ALA A 374 -1.97 -0.86 -6.65
C ALA A 374 -1.50 -2.32 -6.76
N ARG A 375 -2.46 -3.25 -6.87
CA ARG A 375 -2.23 -4.70 -6.88
C ARG A 375 -3.01 -5.41 -7.99
N GLY A 376 -3.40 -4.68 -9.05
CA GLY A 376 -4.20 -5.22 -10.16
C GLY A 376 -3.61 -6.47 -10.79
N TYR A 377 -2.27 -6.56 -10.87
CA TYR A 377 -1.52 -7.70 -11.40
C TYR A 377 -1.78 -9.02 -10.64
N LEU A 378 -2.09 -8.98 -9.34
CA LEU A 378 -2.33 -10.19 -8.54
C LEU A 378 -3.61 -10.93 -8.98
N SER A 379 -4.60 -10.19 -9.49
CA SER A 379 -5.90 -10.75 -9.89
C SER A 379 -5.84 -11.66 -11.13
N GLN A 380 -4.78 -11.54 -11.94
CA GLN A 380 -4.59 -12.32 -13.16
C GLN A 380 -4.10 -13.76 -12.89
N ARG A 381 -3.62 -14.07 -11.68
CA ARG A 381 -3.22 -15.44 -11.30
C ARG A 381 -4.39 -16.38 -10.99
N VAL A 382 -5.59 -15.84 -10.74
CA VAL A 382 -6.75 -16.65 -10.31
C VAL A 382 -7.47 -17.32 -11.49
N VAL A 383 -7.07 -17.03 -12.73
CA VAL A 383 -7.80 -17.44 -13.95
C VAL A 383 -7.19 -18.65 -14.67
N ASP A 384 -6.07 -19.21 -14.20
CA ASP A 384 -5.40 -20.35 -14.85
C ASP A 384 -5.65 -21.72 -14.19
#